data_AF-A0A2D3WME0-F1
#
_entry.id   AF-A0A2D3WME0-F1
#
_cell.length_a   1.000
_cell.length_b   1.000
_cell.length_c   1.000
_cell.angle_alpha   90.00
_cell.angle_beta   90.00
_cell.angle_gamma   90.00
#
_symmetry.space_group_name_H-M   'P 1'
#
loop_
_entity.id
_entity.type
_entity.pdbx_description
1 polymer ?
#
loop_
_entity_poly.entity_id
_entity_poly.type
_entity_poly.pdbx_seq_one_letter_code
_entity_poly.pdbx_strand_id
1 'polypeptide(L)'
;MKRIVVKVGSAVLSEQNRIAKDRMQNLVDFIAELKKMYEVILVSSGAVAAGYTELKLDKKVLANKQALASIGQPILMNKYRKMF
;
A
#
# COMPACT_ATOMS: atom_id res chain seq x y z
N MET A 1 -0.39 -20.43 -16.63
CA MET A 1 0.14 -19.77 -15.41
C MET A 1 -0.90 -19.91 -14.31
N LYS A 2 -0.56 -20.40 -13.10
CA LYS A 2 -1.56 -20.68 -12.04
C LYS A 2 -1.59 -19.62 -10.93
N ARG A 3 -0.43 -19.00 -10.63
CA ARG A 3 -0.25 -18.01 -9.56
C ARG A 3 0.58 -16.81 -10.02
N ILE A 4 0.21 -15.62 -9.58
CA ILE A 4 0.85 -14.34 -9.91
C ILE A 4 1.18 -13.59 -8.61
N VAL A 5 2.39 -13.05 -8.50
CA VAL A 5 2.76 -12.11 -7.45
C VAL A 5 2.82 -10.71 -8.05
N VAL A 6 1.92 -9.82 -7.62
CA VAL A 6 1.92 -8.41 -8.01
C VAL A 6 2.64 -7.63 -6.92
N LYS A 7 3.85 -7.14 -7.20
CA LYS A 7 4.60 -6.28 -6.27
C LYS A 7 4.45 -4.83 -6.65
N VAL A 8 4.08 -3.99 -5.68
CA VAL A 8 3.90 -2.55 -5.88
C VAL A 8 4.80 -1.75 -4.95
N GLY A 9 5.56 -0.83 -5.53
CA GLY A 9 6.48 0.05 -4.82
C GLY A 9 5.81 1.32 -4.28
N SER A 10 6.48 1.99 -3.35
CA SER A 10 5.97 3.23 -2.73
C SER A 10 5.67 4.33 -3.74
N ALA A 11 6.44 4.46 -4.83
CA ALA A 11 6.21 5.49 -5.85
C ALA A 11 4.83 5.39 -6.54
N VAL A 12 4.27 4.18 -6.64
CA VAL A 12 2.94 3.94 -7.22
C VAL A 12 1.84 4.25 -6.21
N LEU A 13 2.05 3.90 -4.94
CA LEU A 13 1.05 4.01 -3.88
C LEU A 13 1.11 5.32 -3.10
N SER A 14 2.09 6.17 -3.38
CA SER A 14 2.29 7.42 -2.66
C SER A 14 2.48 8.62 -3.58
N GLU A 15 1.88 9.74 -3.18
CA GLU A 15 2.02 11.04 -3.81
C GLU A 15 2.21 12.08 -2.69
N GLN A 16 3.22 12.93 -2.81
CA GLN A 16 3.55 13.95 -1.81
C GLN A 16 3.60 13.41 -0.36
N ASN A 17 4.18 12.21 -0.18
CA ASN A 17 4.27 11.49 1.10
C ASN A 17 2.93 11.05 1.72
N ARG A 18 1.84 11.07 0.96
CA ARG A 18 0.53 10.53 1.33
C ARG A 18 0.18 9.34 0.44
N ILE A 19 -0.84 8.58 0.81
CA ILE A 19 -1.36 7.51 -0.07
C ILE A 19 -2.08 8.11 -1.27
N ALA A 20 -1.71 7.66 -2.48
CA ALA A 20 -2.38 8.03 -3.73
C ALA A 20 -3.61 7.11 -3.92
N LYS A 21 -4.78 7.58 -3.47
CA LYS A 21 -6.00 6.77 -3.40
C LYS A 21 -6.45 6.26 -4.76
N ASP A 22 -6.46 7.10 -5.80
CA ASP A 22 -6.97 6.72 -7.12
C ASP A 22 -6.08 5.65 -7.78
N ARG A 23 -4.75 5.78 -7.64
CA ARG A 23 -3.81 4.75 -8.10
C ARG A 23 -3.96 3.43 -7.33
N MET A 24 -4.27 3.50 -6.04
CA MET A 24 -4.56 2.31 -5.24
C MET A 24 -5.88 1.65 -5.67
N GLN A 25 -6.93 2.43 -5.98
CA GLN A 25 -8.20 1.89 -6.49
C GLN A 25 -7.99 1.19 -7.83
N ASN A 26 -7.32 1.85 -8.80
CA ASN A 26 -7.03 1.25 -10.10
C ASN A 26 -6.21 -0.05 -9.99
N LEU A 27 -5.27 -0.12 -9.04
CA LEU A 27 -4.53 -1.34 -8.75
C LEU A 27 -5.43 -2.46 -8.22
N VAL A 28 -6.37 -2.13 -7.32
CA VAL A 28 -7.31 -3.09 -6.77
C VAL A 28 -8.22 -3.64 -7.86
N ASP A 29 -8.79 -2.77 -8.71
CA ASP A 29 -9.65 -3.15 -9.82
C ASP A 29 -8.89 -4.09 -10.79
N PHE A 30 -7.65 -3.74 -11.12
CA PHE A 30 -6.77 -4.60 -11.93
C PHE A 30 -6.53 -5.98 -11.30
N ILE A 31 -6.24 -6.03 -9.99
CA ILE A 31 -6.03 -7.29 -9.28
C ILE A 31 -7.33 -8.11 -9.21
N ALA A 32 -8.47 -7.46 -9.00
CA ALA A 32 -9.79 -8.12 -8.96
C ALA A 32 -10.11 -8.82 -10.28
N GLU A 33 -9.81 -8.19 -11.42
CA GLU A 33 -9.93 -8.82 -12.74
C GLU A 33 -8.98 -10.02 -12.91
N LEU A 34 -7.70 -9.87 -12.53
CA LEU A 34 -6.74 -10.99 -12.60
C LEU A 34 -7.16 -12.19 -11.74
N LYS A 35 -7.76 -11.94 -10.56
CA LYS A 35 -8.22 -12.98 -9.64
C LYS A 35 -9.32 -13.87 -10.21
N LYS A 36 -10.01 -13.46 -11.29
CA LYS A 36 -11.01 -14.29 -11.98
C LYS A 36 -10.37 -15.51 -12.68
N MET A 37 -9.09 -15.42 -13.04
CA MET A 37 -8.39 -16.45 -13.82
C MET A 37 -7.17 -17.04 -13.10
N TYR A 38 -6.59 -16.29 -12.15
CA TYR A 38 -5.33 -16.67 -11.50
C TYR A 38 -5.41 -16.51 -9.99
N GLU A 39 -4.59 -17.26 -9.26
CA GLU A 39 -4.33 -16.96 -7.85
C GLU A 39 -3.37 -15.76 -7.75
N VAL A 40 -3.80 -14.66 -7.13
CA VAL A 40 -3.01 -13.42 -7.06
C VAL A 40 -2.59 -13.11 -5.63
N ILE A 41 -1.29 -12.88 -5.43
CA ILE A 41 -0.69 -12.41 -4.17
C ILE A 41 -0.21 -10.97 -4.38
N LEU A 42 -0.66 -10.04 -3.55
CA LEU A 42 -0.21 -8.65 -3.55
C LEU A 42 0.91 -8.45 -2.53
N VAL A 43 2.06 -7.96 -2.98
CA VAL A 43 3.16 -7.48 -2.11
C VAL A 43 3.23 -5.96 -2.21
N SER A 44 2.74 -5.27 -1.19
CA SER A 44 2.58 -3.82 -1.20
C SER A 44 3.60 -3.10 -0.32
N SER A 45 4.20 -2.03 -0.84
CA SER A 45 4.84 -0.99 -0.03
C SER A 45 3.78 -0.01 0.53
N GLY A 46 4.19 1.15 1.05
CA GLY A 46 3.27 2.26 1.37
C GLY A 46 2.92 2.45 2.85
N ALA A 47 3.25 1.51 3.74
CA ALA A 47 2.96 1.63 5.17
C ALA A 47 3.51 2.93 5.79
N VAL A 48 4.78 3.26 5.53
CA VAL A 48 5.38 4.52 6.03
C VAL A 48 4.62 5.76 5.52
N ALA A 49 4.15 5.77 4.28
CA ALA A 49 3.39 6.90 3.72
C ALA A 49 1.98 6.99 4.33
N ALA A 50 1.34 5.84 4.59
CA ALA A 50 0.08 5.79 5.32
C ALA A 50 0.24 6.34 6.74
N GLY A 51 1.26 5.90 7.49
CA GLY A 51 1.52 6.42 8.83
C GLY A 51 1.90 7.89 8.82
N TYR A 52 2.68 8.33 7.83
CA TYR A 52 3.03 9.74 7.66
C TYR A 52 1.82 10.61 7.33
N THR A 53 0.74 10.04 6.78
CA THR A 53 -0.51 10.77 6.56
C THR A 53 -1.14 11.18 7.88
N GLU A 54 -1.11 10.30 8.89
CA GLU A 54 -1.68 10.54 10.22
C GLU A 54 -0.73 11.31 11.16
N LEU A 55 0.57 11.00 11.15
CA LEU A 55 1.55 11.61 12.04
C LEU A 55 2.80 12.03 11.27
N LYS A 56 3.16 13.31 11.37
CA LYS A 56 4.34 13.86 10.69
C LYS A 56 5.59 13.64 11.54
N LEU A 57 6.44 12.69 11.15
CA LEU A 57 7.76 12.46 11.76
C LEU A 57 8.87 12.53 10.72
N ASP A 58 10.09 12.93 11.12
CA ASP A 58 11.25 12.88 10.25
C ASP A 58 11.58 11.43 9.88
N LYS A 59 11.45 11.12 8.58
CA LYS A 59 11.66 9.78 8.01
C LYS A 59 13.14 9.42 7.86
N LYS A 60 14.06 10.36 8.03
CA LYS A 60 15.52 10.10 8.03
C LYS A 60 15.94 9.34 9.29
N VAL A 61 15.23 9.55 10.40
CA VAL A 61 15.43 8.80 11.64
C VAL A 61 14.79 7.42 11.51
N LEU A 62 15.58 6.36 11.69
CA LEU A 62 15.13 4.98 11.52
C LEU A 62 13.97 4.62 12.47
N ALA A 63 14.08 4.99 13.75
CA ALA A 63 13.04 4.74 14.75
C ALA A 63 11.70 5.38 14.35
N ASN A 64 11.72 6.62 13.86
CA ASN A 64 10.53 7.28 13.32
C ASN A 64 9.96 6.55 12.12
N LYS A 65 10.82 6.10 11.19
CA LYS A 65 10.38 5.34 10.01
C LYS A 65 9.70 4.02 10.41
N GLN A 66 10.21 3.34 11.43
CA GLN A 66 9.59 2.13 12.00
C GLN A 66 8.26 2.45 12.68
N ALA A 67 8.20 3.50 13.51
CA ALA A 67 6.96 3.94 14.15
C ALA A 67 5.87 4.28 13.11
N LEU A 68 6.22 5.03 12.06
CA LEU A 68 5.31 5.34 10.97
C LEU A 68 4.87 4.08 10.21
N ALA A 69 5.75 3.09 10.00
CA ALA A 69 5.37 1.83 9.39
C ALA A 69 4.37 1.06 10.26
N SER A 70 4.59 0.99 11.58
CA SER A 70 3.70 0.32 12.53
C SER A 70 2.32 0.98 12.61
N ILE A 71 2.26 2.32 12.61
CA ILE A 71 1.00 3.08 12.55
C ILE A 71 0.31 2.88 11.21
N GLY A 72 1.08 2.98 10.12
CA GLY A 72 0.55 3.00 8.77
C GLY A 72 0.14 1.64 8.22
N GLN A 73 0.71 0.54 8.70
CA GLN A 73 0.38 -0.81 8.25
C GLN A 73 -1.11 -1.16 8.45
N PRO A 74 -1.71 -1.04 9.65
CA PRO A 74 -3.14 -1.31 9.81
C PRO A 74 -4.02 -0.38 8.97
N ILE A 75 -3.61 0.88 8.78
CA ILE A 75 -4.31 1.85 7.93
C ILE A 75 -4.29 1.42 6.47
N LEU A 76 -3.12 1.01 5.98
CA LEU A 76 -2.93 0.52 4.62
C LEU A 76 -3.79 -0.74 4.37
N MET A 77 -3.79 -1.68 5.32
CA MET A 77 -4.62 -2.88 5.25
C MET A 77 -6.11 -2.55 5.26
N ASN A 78 -6.55 -1.60 6.09
CA ASN A 78 -7.93 -1.16 6.11
C ASN A 78 -8.36 -0.49 4.80
N LYS A 79 -7.47 0.28 4.14
CA LYS A 79 -7.75 0.86 2.82
C LYS A 79 -7.93 -0.24 1.77
N TYR A 80 -6.99 -1.19 1.69
CA TYR A 80 -7.14 -2.33 0.78
C TYR A 80 -8.43 -3.10 1.05
N ARG A 81 -8.74 -3.41 2.31
CA ARG A 81 -9.97 -4.11 2.69
C ARG A 81 -11.25 -3.40 2.25
N LYS A 82 -11.26 -2.07 2.23
CA LYS A 82 -12.42 -1.27 1.79
C LYS A 82 -12.56 -1.17 0.28
N MET A 83 -11.46 -1.31 -0.45
CA MET A 83 -11.41 -1.16 -1.90
C MET A 83 -11.59 -2.50 -2.63
N PHE A 84 -11.06 -3.59 -2.05
CA PHE A 84 -11.28 -4.95 -2.51
C PHE A 84 -12.70 -5.42 -2.21
#